data_AF-A0A2E2EDP2-F1
#
_entry.id   AF-A0A2E2EDP2-F1
#
_cell.length_a   1.000
_cell.length_b   1.000
_cell.length_c   1.000
_cell.angle_alpha   90.00
_cell.angle_beta   90.00
_cell.angle_gamma   90.00
#
_symmetry.space_group_name_H-M   'P 1'
#
loop_
_entity.id
_entity.type
_entity.pdbx_description
1 polymer ?
#
loop_
_entity_poly.entity_id
_entity_poly.type
_entity_poly.pdbx_seq_one_letter_code
_entity_poly.pdbx_strand_id
1 'polypeptide(L)'
;MIKVVNHFILGDRLAEPVPFTMEDGKKFQVPYIIGNDNHIEQLQDVFGWMKSYVNLNHSGRTNMIDTMMKQVREVGVYFGVDSYDDAYFTSNLFAVRKERNFSSEQDRFSQRAYYFDGKDTLYSAGKEITPVAYFMISAIVEKEQLDKVDKKLLVEVLKLRTNPDAPEELSDNHKIFFGLAKNWHDLLIQNAQQGTKLPEQAFVQTFGKEVGPKVYSVYNEGFEVMQEIVELKNKIMTTPRNEAEKMLFEVSVDLLGGYLSGTIDDQFVDYMKNQLKRLPMYKAHPDF
;
A
#
# COMPACT_ATOMS: atom_id res chain seq x y z
N MET A 1 17.64 -11.52 10.88
CA MET A 1 16.90 -12.80 10.88
C MET A 1 15.38 -12.57 10.80
N ILE A 2 14.78 -11.70 11.62
CA ILE A 2 13.34 -11.37 11.59
C ILE A 2 12.86 -10.78 10.23
N LYS A 3 13.70 -9.97 9.57
CA LYS A 3 13.35 -9.29 8.30
C LYS A 3 13.09 -10.25 7.13
N VAL A 4 13.83 -11.36 7.06
CA VAL A 4 13.70 -12.36 5.98
C VAL A 4 12.40 -13.15 6.13
N VAL A 5 12.04 -13.48 7.37
CA VAL A 5 10.78 -14.17 7.69
C VAL A 5 9.58 -13.28 7.35
N ASN A 6 9.61 -11.98 7.67
CA ASN A 6 8.55 -11.05 7.30
C ASN A 6 8.41 -10.91 5.77
N HIS A 7 9.52 -10.87 5.03
CA HIS A 7 9.47 -10.88 3.57
C HIS A 7 8.78 -12.13 3.01
N PHE A 8 9.12 -13.31 3.55
CA PHE A 8 8.53 -14.57 3.09
C PHE A 8 7.06 -14.76 3.49
N ILE A 9 6.64 -14.22 4.64
CA ILE A 9 5.29 -14.41 5.19
C ILE A 9 4.33 -13.29 4.75
N LEU A 10 4.81 -12.05 4.69
CA LEU A 10 3.98 -10.86 4.43
C LEU A 10 4.17 -10.28 3.01
N GLY A 11 5.16 -10.76 2.25
CA GLY A 11 5.45 -10.26 0.91
C GLY A 11 6.11 -8.88 0.85
N ASP A 12 6.46 -8.30 2.00
CA ASP A 12 7.11 -6.99 2.09
C ASP A 12 8.49 -6.99 1.45
N ARG A 13 8.83 -5.98 0.64
CA ARG A 13 10.20 -5.82 0.11
C ARG A 13 11.20 -5.71 1.26
N LEU A 14 12.28 -6.50 1.20
CA LEU A 14 13.40 -6.34 2.14
C LEU A 14 14.00 -4.94 1.98
N ALA A 15 14.09 -4.20 3.08
CA ALA A 15 14.76 -2.89 3.10
C ALA A 15 16.22 -2.96 2.63
N GLU A 16 16.87 -4.11 2.82
CA GLU A 16 18.19 -4.44 2.30
C GLU A 16 18.13 -5.86 1.68
N PRO A 17 18.02 -5.98 0.34
CA PRO A 17 18.07 -7.29 -0.31
C PRO A 17 19.44 -7.92 -0.11
N VAL A 18 19.47 -9.10 0.52
CA VAL A 18 20.72 -9.85 0.69
C VAL A 18 21.13 -10.41 -0.69
N PRO A 19 22.38 -10.22 -1.14
CA PRO A 19 22.80 -10.77 -2.43
C PRO A 19 23.02 -12.28 -2.34
N PHE A 20 22.62 -13.02 -3.39
CA PHE A 20 22.99 -14.43 -3.52
C PHE A 20 24.45 -14.53 -3.95
N THR A 21 25.19 -15.47 -3.38
CA THR A 21 26.59 -15.73 -3.76
C THR A 21 26.63 -17.00 -4.60
N MET A 22 27.11 -16.89 -5.84
CA MET A 22 27.32 -18.01 -6.74
C MET A 22 28.53 -18.85 -6.31
N GLU A 23 28.66 -20.06 -6.84
CA GLU A 23 29.78 -20.97 -6.55
C GLU A 23 31.16 -20.36 -6.91
N ASP A 24 31.20 -19.43 -7.88
CA ASP A 24 32.40 -18.68 -8.28
C ASP A 24 32.67 -17.44 -7.41
N GLY A 25 31.89 -17.24 -6.34
CA GLY A 25 32.01 -16.11 -5.41
C GLY A 25 31.37 -14.81 -5.91
N LYS A 26 30.76 -14.79 -7.10
CA LYS A 26 30.06 -13.60 -7.60
C LYS A 26 28.75 -13.38 -6.84
N LYS A 27 28.49 -12.11 -6.53
CA LYS A 27 27.25 -11.67 -5.90
C LYS A 27 26.26 -11.27 -6.98
N PHE A 28 25.07 -11.85 -6.95
CA PHE A 28 23.98 -11.53 -7.88
C PHE A 28 22.73 -11.13 -7.09
N GLN A 29 22.14 -9.98 -7.46
CA GLN A 29 20.92 -9.46 -6.87
C GLN A 29 19.74 -9.82 -7.77
N VAL A 30 18.86 -10.68 -7.27
CA VAL A 30 17.54 -10.94 -7.85
C VAL A 30 16.49 -10.52 -6.82
N PRO A 31 15.33 -10.01 -7.26
CA PRO A 31 14.20 -9.84 -6.37
C PRO A 31 13.92 -11.15 -5.64
N TYR A 32 13.83 -11.12 -4.31
CA TYR A 32 13.30 -12.24 -3.55
C TYR A 32 11.81 -12.33 -3.90
N ILE A 33 11.50 -13.09 -4.94
CA ILE A 33 10.13 -13.37 -5.35
C ILE A 33 10.12 -14.88 -5.52
N ILE A 34 9.25 -15.56 -4.78
CA ILE A 34 8.93 -16.96 -5.09
C ILE A 34 8.18 -16.91 -6.42
N GLY A 35 8.91 -17.19 -7.50
CA GLY A 35 8.34 -17.20 -8.84
C GLY A 35 7.30 -18.31 -9.00
N ASN A 36 6.44 -18.13 -10.00
CA ASN A 36 5.42 -19.13 -10.38
C ASN A 36 6.01 -20.41 -11.00
N ASP A 37 7.32 -20.45 -11.20
CA ASP A 37 8.11 -21.61 -11.61
C ASP A 37 8.38 -22.60 -10.47
N ASN A 38 8.18 -22.19 -9.21
CA ASN A 38 8.31 -23.06 -8.07
C ASN A 38 7.10 -24.00 -7.94
N HIS A 39 7.39 -25.30 -7.99
CA HIS A 39 6.40 -26.35 -7.89
C HIS A 39 6.70 -27.23 -6.68
N ILE A 40 5.66 -27.57 -5.93
CA ILE A 40 5.70 -28.59 -4.90
C ILE A 40 5.58 -29.92 -5.63
N GLU A 41 6.65 -30.70 -5.59
CA GLU A 41 6.64 -32.09 -6.05
C GLU A 41 5.66 -32.90 -5.21
N GLN A 42 5.02 -33.85 -5.86
CA GLN A 42 3.90 -34.53 -5.24
C GLN A 42 4.36 -35.42 -4.09
N LEU A 43 3.70 -35.29 -2.93
CA LEU A 43 3.80 -36.29 -1.88
C LEU A 43 3.26 -37.63 -2.40
N GLN A 44 3.72 -38.75 -1.85
CA GLN A 44 3.19 -40.08 -2.20
C GLN A 44 1.68 -40.16 -1.94
N ASP A 45 0.96 -40.96 -2.73
CA ASP A 45 -0.52 -41.02 -2.68
C ASP A 45 -1.08 -41.48 -1.34
N VAL A 46 -0.31 -42.24 -0.57
CA VAL A 46 -0.62 -42.63 0.82
C VAL A 46 -0.82 -41.43 1.76
N PHE A 47 -0.29 -40.27 1.38
CA PHE A 47 -0.42 -39.01 2.12
C PHE A 47 -1.53 -38.11 1.58
N GLY A 48 -2.56 -38.67 0.95
CA GLY A 48 -3.70 -37.92 0.40
C GLY A 48 -4.38 -36.99 1.42
N TRP A 49 -4.39 -37.35 2.71
CA TRP A 49 -4.89 -36.50 3.78
C TRP A 49 -4.04 -35.24 3.99
N MET A 50 -2.70 -35.34 3.92
CA MET A 50 -1.81 -34.18 3.96
C MET A 50 -1.95 -33.33 2.71
N LYS A 51 -2.09 -33.97 1.53
CA LYS A 51 -2.35 -33.25 0.28
C LYS A 51 -3.62 -32.40 0.39
N SER A 52 -4.71 -32.99 0.91
CA SER A 52 -5.96 -32.27 1.17
C SER A 52 -5.80 -31.18 2.23
N TYR A 53 -5.09 -31.46 3.32
CA TYR A 53 -4.87 -30.52 4.43
C TYR A 53 -4.10 -29.26 4.00
N VAL A 54 -3.09 -29.40 3.14
CA VAL A 54 -2.36 -28.26 2.58
C VAL A 54 -2.87 -27.81 1.21
N ASN A 55 -4.02 -28.32 0.73
CA ASN A 55 -4.60 -27.99 -0.57
C ASN A 55 -3.69 -28.21 -1.80
N LEU A 56 -2.85 -29.24 -1.73
CA LEU A 56 -2.05 -29.73 -2.86
C LEU A 56 -2.92 -30.55 -3.84
N ASN A 57 -2.54 -30.54 -5.12
CA ASN A 57 -3.22 -31.36 -6.12
C ASN A 57 -3.00 -32.86 -5.83
N HIS A 58 -4.08 -33.65 -5.97
CA HIS A 58 -4.05 -35.11 -5.80
C HIS A 58 -3.35 -35.86 -6.94
N SER A 59 -3.03 -35.19 -8.05
CA SER A 59 -2.12 -35.68 -9.10
C SER A 59 -1.24 -34.55 -9.67
N GLY A 60 0.00 -34.88 -10.08
CA GLY A 60 0.91 -33.96 -10.77
C GLY A 60 1.66 -32.98 -9.86
N ARG A 61 2.20 -31.90 -10.43
CA ARG A 61 2.91 -30.83 -9.68
C ARG A 61 1.92 -29.75 -9.25
N THR A 62 2.08 -29.23 -8.04
CA THR A 62 1.27 -28.09 -7.56
C THR A 62 2.11 -26.82 -7.57
N ASN A 63 1.57 -25.72 -8.07
CA ASN A 63 2.25 -24.43 -7.99
C ASN A 63 2.33 -23.97 -6.53
N MET A 64 3.52 -23.61 -6.07
CA MET A 64 3.77 -23.27 -4.65
C MET A 64 2.97 -22.04 -4.21
N ILE A 65 2.87 -21.01 -5.06
CA ILE A 65 2.08 -19.80 -4.77
C ILE A 65 0.59 -20.15 -4.66
N ASP A 66 0.07 -20.98 -5.55
CA ASP A 66 -1.34 -21.40 -5.48
C ASP A 66 -1.64 -22.15 -4.19
N THR A 67 -0.72 -23.01 -3.72
CA THR A 67 -0.81 -23.68 -2.42
C THR A 67 -0.77 -22.70 -1.26
N MET A 68 0.18 -21.76 -1.24
CA MET A 68 0.28 -20.75 -0.19
C MET A 68 -1.00 -19.88 -0.12
N MET A 69 -1.52 -19.45 -1.27
CA MET A 69 -2.77 -18.67 -1.34
C MET A 69 -4.00 -19.46 -0.91
N LYS A 70 -4.07 -20.76 -1.23
CA LYS A 70 -5.13 -21.65 -0.72
C LYS A 70 -5.01 -21.89 0.78
N GLN A 71 -3.79 -22.00 1.30
CA GLN A 71 -3.54 -22.14 2.74
C GLN A 71 -3.91 -20.88 3.51
N VAL A 72 -3.60 -19.67 3.01
CA VAL A 72 -4.09 -18.41 3.61
C VAL A 72 -5.63 -18.39 3.73
N ARG A 73 -6.33 -19.11 2.85
CA ARG A 73 -7.79 -19.29 2.86
C ARG A 73 -8.31 -20.24 3.96
N GLU A 74 -7.43 -21.06 4.50
CA GLU A 74 -7.66 -22.07 5.55
C GLU A 74 -6.98 -21.76 6.87
N VAL A 75 -6.04 -20.79 6.90
CA VAL A 75 -5.45 -20.26 8.13
C VAL A 75 -6.59 -19.74 9.01
N GLY A 76 -6.72 -20.35 10.20
CA GLY A 76 -7.70 -20.00 11.23
C GLY A 76 -9.05 -20.69 11.19
N VAL A 77 -9.23 -21.71 10.33
CA VAL A 77 -10.40 -22.62 10.45
C VAL A 77 -10.14 -23.74 11.48
N TYR A 78 -8.91 -23.84 12.00
CA TYR A 78 -8.46 -24.86 12.96
C TYR A 78 -8.04 -24.34 14.34
N PHE A 79 -8.06 -23.03 14.58
CA PHE A 79 -7.83 -22.45 15.90
C PHE A 79 -9.20 -21.99 16.44
N GLY A 80 -9.48 -22.21 17.72
CA GLY A 80 -10.83 -22.06 18.30
C GLY A 80 -11.51 -20.70 18.08
N VAL A 81 -12.75 -20.57 18.57
CA VAL A 81 -13.62 -19.39 18.39
C VAL A 81 -12.88 -18.05 18.61
N ASP A 82 -11.93 -18.02 19.54
CA ASP A 82 -11.16 -16.83 19.93
C ASP A 82 -10.25 -16.23 18.84
N SER A 83 -9.99 -16.93 17.72
CA SER A 83 -9.15 -16.42 16.62
C SER A 83 -9.85 -16.43 15.25
N TYR A 84 -11.15 -16.70 15.23
CA TYR A 84 -11.94 -16.77 14.01
C TYR A 84 -11.97 -15.43 13.26
N ASP A 85 -12.20 -14.33 14.00
CA ASP A 85 -12.32 -12.99 13.42
C ASP A 85 -10.99 -12.53 12.80
N ASP A 86 -9.88 -12.66 13.53
CA ASP A 86 -8.54 -12.29 13.05
C ASP A 86 -8.14 -13.07 11.80
N ALA A 87 -8.45 -14.36 11.77
CA ALA A 87 -8.23 -15.21 10.61
C ALA A 87 -9.11 -14.84 9.41
N TYR A 88 -10.39 -14.56 9.67
CA TYR A 88 -11.32 -14.07 8.67
C TYR A 88 -10.79 -12.76 8.06
N PHE A 89 -10.41 -11.77 8.87
CA PHE A 89 -9.88 -10.49 8.41
C PHE A 89 -8.57 -10.68 7.63
N THR A 90 -7.64 -11.48 8.14
CA THR A 90 -6.36 -11.76 7.48
C THR A 90 -6.55 -12.42 6.12
N SER A 91 -7.46 -13.41 6.03
CA SER A 91 -7.76 -14.08 4.76
C SER A 91 -8.40 -13.14 3.74
N ASN A 92 -9.15 -12.15 4.21
CA ASN A 92 -9.82 -11.16 3.37
C ASN A 92 -8.90 -10.02 2.91
N LEU A 93 -7.71 -9.84 3.50
CA LEU A 93 -6.74 -8.84 3.01
C LEU A 93 -6.40 -9.02 1.53
N PHE A 94 -6.34 -10.27 1.08
CA PHE A 94 -5.97 -10.68 -0.28
C PHE A 94 -7.15 -11.23 -1.08
N ALA A 95 -8.38 -11.07 -0.61
CA ALA A 95 -9.54 -11.62 -1.28
C ALA A 95 -10.13 -10.67 -2.32
N VAL A 96 -10.82 -11.24 -3.31
CA VAL A 96 -11.45 -10.51 -4.41
C VAL A 96 -12.88 -11.01 -4.61
N ARG A 97 -13.82 -10.11 -4.89
CA ARG A 97 -15.15 -10.48 -5.37
C ARG A 97 -15.06 -10.72 -6.87
N LYS A 98 -15.46 -11.92 -7.31
CA LYS A 98 -15.47 -12.32 -8.72
C LYS A 98 -16.92 -12.49 -9.14
N GLU A 99 -17.35 -11.68 -10.08
CA GLU A 99 -18.71 -11.70 -10.62
C GLU A 99 -18.65 -12.03 -12.11
N ARG A 100 -19.65 -12.78 -12.60
CA ARG A 100 -19.78 -13.05 -14.04
C ARG A 100 -20.53 -11.90 -14.69
N ASN A 101 -20.20 -11.64 -15.95
CA ASN A 101 -20.69 -10.52 -16.75
C ASN A 101 -20.20 -9.14 -16.29
N PHE A 102 -20.40 -8.17 -17.17
CA PHE A 102 -20.13 -6.76 -16.92
C PHE A 102 -21.24 -6.14 -16.05
N SER A 103 -20.85 -5.45 -14.99
CA SER A 103 -21.72 -4.54 -14.22
C SER A 103 -21.47 -3.10 -14.66
N SER A 104 -22.54 -2.35 -14.89
CA SER A 104 -22.45 -0.94 -15.30
C SER A 104 -21.85 -0.08 -14.19
N GLU A 105 -21.23 1.04 -14.52
CA GLU A 105 -20.59 1.90 -13.49
C GLU A 105 -21.58 2.44 -12.46
N GLN A 106 -22.86 2.59 -12.82
CA GLN A 106 -23.91 3.09 -11.92
C GLN A 106 -24.28 2.06 -10.84
N ASP A 107 -24.04 0.78 -11.09
CA ASP A 107 -24.35 -0.32 -10.16
C ASP A 107 -23.17 -0.66 -9.24
N ARG A 108 -22.05 0.06 -9.40
CA ARG A 108 -20.81 -0.18 -8.65
C ARG A 108 -20.79 0.63 -7.35
N PHE A 109 -20.41 -0.04 -6.26
CA PHE A 109 -20.08 0.61 -5.00
C PHE A 109 -18.82 1.47 -5.16
N SER A 110 -18.91 2.77 -4.86
CA SER A 110 -17.83 3.75 -5.02
C SER A 110 -16.56 3.47 -4.19
N GLN A 111 -16.68 2.70 -3.10
CA GLN A 111 -15.55 2.34 -2.23
C GLN A 111 -14.75 1.12 -2.72
N ARG A 112 -14.98 0.67 -3.95
CA ARG A 112 -14.30 -0.48 -4.53
C ARG A 112 -13.57 -0.14 -5.83
N ALA A 113 -12.46 -0.81 -6.05
CA ALA A 113 -11.81 -0.87 -7.35
C ALA A 113 -12.46 -2.00 -8.18
N TYR A 114 -12.53 -1.82 -9.50
CA TYR A 114 -13.15 -2.76 -10.43
C TYR A 114 -12.27 -3.00 -11.66
N TYR A 115 -12.07 -4.26 -12.04
CA TYR A 115 -11.36 -4.63 -13.27
C TYR A 115 -12.15 -5.71 -14.02
N PHE A 116 -12.46 -5.46 -15.29
CA PHE A 116 -13.06 -6.45 -16.18
C PHE A 116 -11.98 -7.06 -17.08
N ASP A 117 -11.89 -8.38 -17.13
CA ASP A 117 -10.84 -9.08 -17.89
C ASP A 117 -11.04 -9.09 -19.41
N GLY A 118 -12.12 -8.46 -19.90
CA GLY A 118 -12.48 -8.42 -21.31
C GLY A 118 -13.15 -9.69 -21.80
N LYS A 119 -13.38 -10.69 -20.94
CA LYS A 119 -14.00 -11.97 -21.31
C LYS A 119 -15.37 -12.13 -20.67
N ASP A 120 -15.39 -12.31 -19.35
CA ASP A 120 -16.64 -12.57 -18.61
C ASP A 120 -16.48 -12.36 -17.09
N THR A 121 -15.30 -11.96 -16.60
CA THR A 121 -15.10 -11.83 -15.15
C THR A 121 -14.84 -10.38 -14.77
N LEU A 122 -15.70 -9.88 -13.88
CA LEU A 122 -15.50 -8.64 -13.15
C LEU A 122 -14.87 -8.95 -11.79
N TYR A 123 -13.71 -8.38 -11.54
CA TYR A 123 -13.00 -8.42 -10.27
C TYR A 123 -13.29 -7.14 -9.50
N SER A 124 -13.64 -7.24 -8.22
CA SER A 124 -13.75 -6.06 -7.36
C SER A 124 -13.21 -6.28 -5.95
N ALA A 125 -12.68 -5.21 -5.35
CA ALA A 125 -12.07 -5.23 -4.03
C ALA A 125 -12.37 -3.91 -3.32
N GLY A 126 -12.65 -3.96 -2.01
CA GLY A 126 -12.88 -2.77 -1.18
C GLY A 126 -11.59 -2.24 -0.60
N LYS A 127 -11.44 -0.91 -0.57
CA LYS A 127 -10.23 -0.23 -0.10
C LYS A 127 -9.84 -0.61 1.33
N GLU A 128 -10.82 -0.66 2.23
CA GLU A 128 -10.58 -0.93 3.67
C GLU A 128 -10.62 -2.42 4.01
N ILE A 129 -11.41 -3.20 3.28
CA ILE A 129 -11.69 -4.60 3.62
C ILE A 129 -10.68 -5.55 2.98
N THR A 130 -10.26 -5.26 1.75
CA THR A 130 -9.38 -6.11 0.93
C THR A 130 -8.26 -5.24 0.33
N PRO A 131 -7.44 -4.56 1.16
CA PRO A 131 -6.54 -3.48 0.73
C PRO A 131 -5.49 -3.94 -0.30
N VAL A 132 -5.00 -5.18 -0.20
CA VAL A 132 -4.00 -5.71 -1.14
C VAL A 132 -4.64 -5.95 -2.50
N ALA A 133 -5.80 -6.60 -2.53
CA ALA A 133 -6.54 -6.81 -3.78
C ALA A 133 -7.00 -5.50 -4.41
N TYR A 134 -7.38 -4.51 -3.58
CA TYR A 134 -7.71 -3.16 -4.03
C TYR A 134 -6.53 -2.52 -4.75
N PHE A 135 -5.34 -2.52 -4.13
CA PHE A 135 -4.13 -2.00 -4.77
C PHE A 135 -3.82 -2.70 -6.09
N MET A 136 -3.96 -4.03 -6.16
CA MET A 136 -3.74 -4.79 -7.40
C MET A 136 -4.69 -4.34 -8.53
N ILE A 137 -5.99 -4.23 -8.24
CA ILE A 137 -7.00 -3.82 -9.21
C ILE A 137 -6.77 -2.37 -9.63
N SER A 138 -6.52 -1.46 -8.67
CA SER A 138 -6.18 -0.07 -8.94
C SER A 138 -4.95 0.06 -9.82
N ALA A 139 -3.85 -0.66 -9.54
CA ALA A 139 -2.65 -0.64 -10.37
C ALA A 139 -2.92 -1.03 -11.83
N ILE A 140 -3.79 -2.04 -12.05
CA ILE A 140 -4.16 -2.49 -13.40
C ILE A 140 -4.96 -1.44 -14.16
N VAL A 141 -5.93 -0.82 -13.50
CA VAL A 141 -6.86 0.14 -14.13
C VAL A 141 -6.22 1.51 -14.30
N GLU A 142 -5.57 1.99 -13.25
CA GLU A 142 -5.03 3.34 -13.17
C GLU A 142 -3.79 3.48 -14.05
N LYS A 143 -2.96 2.42 -14.23
CA LYS A 143 -1.80 2.50 -15.14
C LYS A 143 -2.21 2.95 -16.54
N GLU A 144 -3.24 2.35 -17.12
CA GLU A 144 -3.71 2.71 -18.47
C GLU A 144 -4.11 4.19 -18.57
N GLN A 145 -4.63 4.74 -17.48
CA GLN A 145 -4.97 6.15 -17.41
C GLN A 145 -3.72 7.02 -17.22
N LEU A 146 -2.79 6.62 -16.36
CA LEU A 146 -1.52 7.31 -16.12
C LEU A 146 -0.62 7.35 -17.37
N ASP A 147 -0.67 6.33 -18.22
CA ASP A 147 0.02 6.29 -19.52
C ASP A 147 -0.45 7.41 -20.47
N LYS A 148 -1.67 7.93 -20.27
CA LYS A 148 -2.28 8.99 -21.11
C LYS A 148 -2.06 10.40 -20.56
N VAL A 149 -1.48 10.52 -19.36
CA VAL A 149 -1.28 11.81 -18.69
C VAL A 149 0.14 12.30 -18.91
N ASP A 150 0.30 13.62 -19.09
CA ASP A 150 1.62 14.22 -19.21
C ASP A 150 2.47 13.97 -17.96
N LYS A 151 3.70 13.49 -18.16
CA LYS A 151 4.60 13.12 -17.06
C LYS A 151 4.92 14.29 -16.13
N LYS A 152 4.97 15.53 -16.65
CA LYS A 152 5.20 16.73 -15.85
C LYS A 152 4.04 16.96 -14.89
N LEU A 153 2.81 16.81 -15.36
CA LEU A 153 1.62 16.93 -14.50
C LEU A 153 1.61 15.87 -13.39
N LEU A 154 1.98 14.61 -13.71
CA LEU A 154 2.10 13.55 -12.70
C LEU A 154 3.10 13.91 -11.60
N VAL A 155 4.28 14.42 -11.98
CA VAL A 155 5.32 14.84 -11.02
C VAL A 155 4.84 16.02 -10.17
N GLU A 156 4.19 17.01 -10.78
CA GLU A 156 3.63 18.16 -10.07
C GLU A 156 2.57 17.74 -9.04
N VAL A 157 1.63 16.88 -9.43
CA VAL A 157 0.58 16.37 -8.53
C VAL A 157 1.18 15.50 -7.42
N LEU A 158 2.14 14.63 -7.73
CA LEU A 158 2.81 13.83 -6.71
C LEU A 158 3.48 14.75 -5.68
N LYS A 159 4.25 15.76 -6.14
CA LYS A 159 4.89 16.74 -5.25
C LYS A 159 3.85 17.45 -4.38
N LEU A 160 2.77 17.93 -4.98
CA LEU A 160 1.68 18.62 -4.28
C LEU A 160 1.05 17.76 -3.18
N ARG A 161 0.89 16.46 -3.44
CA ARG A 161 0.24 15.51 -2.53
C ARG A 161 1.18 14.91 -1.47
N THR A 162 2.49 15.03 -1.64
CA THR A 162 3.47 14.49 -0.66
C THR A 162 4.19 15.58 0.12
N ASN A 163 4.59 16.65 -0.56
CA ASN A 163 5.36 17.75 0.00
C ASN A 163 5.12 19.03 -0.82
N PRO A 164 3.94 19.67 -0.64
CA PRO A 164 3.61 20.88 -1.37
C PRO A 164 4.56 22.02 -1.00
N ASP A 165 4.76 22.95 -1.94
CA ASP A 165 5.45 24.20 -1.63
C ASP A 165 4.56 25.06 -0.72
N ALA A 166 5.19 25.75 0.23
CA ALA A 166 4.47 26.64 1.14
C ALA A 166 3.93 27.88 0.38
N PRO A 167 2.68 28.31 0.62
CA PRO A 167 2.12 29.50 0.00
C PRO A 167 2.96 30.76 0.26
N GLU A 168 3.00 31.68 -0.71
CA GLU A 168 3.85 32.88 -0.63
C GLU A 168 3.43 33.81 0.52
N GLU A 169 2.15 33.77 0.90
CA GLU A 169 1.54 34.59 1.94
C GLU A 169 2.01 34.23 3.36
N LEU A 170 2.58 33.04 3.55
CA LEU A 170 3.12 32.62 4.84
C LEU A 170 4.44 33.35 5.14
N SER A 171 4.64 33.71 6.41
CA SER A 171 5.93 34.23 6.88
C SER A 171 7.04 33.18 6.73
N ASP A 172 8.30 33.61 6.73
CA ASP A 172 9.44 32.67 6.61
C ASP A 172 9.44 31.59 7.70
N ASN A 173 9.04 31.92 8.92
CA ASN A 173 8.94 30.96 10.03
C ASN A 173 7.80 29.97 9.78
N HIS A 174 6.64 30.47 9.33
CA HIS A 174 5.49 29.62 8.99
C HIS A 174 5.78 28.71 7.80
N LYS A 175 6.51 29.18 6.78
CA LYS A 175 6.94 28.37 5.63
C LYS A 175 7.85 27.22 6.06
N ILE A 176 8.78 27.49 6.99
CA ILE A 176 9.66 26.47 7.55
C ILE A 176 8.87 25.44 8.36
N PHE A 177 7.91 25.88 9.18
CA PHE A 177 7.02 24.97 9.91
C PHE A 177 6.14 24.15 8.97
N PHE A 178 5.57 24.77 7.94
CA PHE A 178 4.77 24.11 6.90
C PHE A 178 5.54 22.97 6.22
N GLY A 179 6.84 23.17 5.95
CA GLY A 179 7.71 22.18 5.33
C GLY A 179 8.04 20.96 6.20
N LEU A 180 7.71 20.95 7.50
CA LEU A 180 7.99 19.81 8.37
C LEU A 180 7.17 18.56 7.98
N ALA A 181 7.71 17.41 8.34
CA ALA A 181 7.02 16.13 8.20
C ALA A 181 5.87 15.99 9.22
N LYS A 182 4.82 15.23 8.85
CA LYS A 182 3.59 15.08 9.63
C LYS A 182 3.84 14.66 11.10
N ASN A 183 4.78 13.75 11.33
CA ASN A 183 5.12 13.31 12.68
C ASN A 183 5.61 14.45 13.58
N TRP A 184 6.32 15.43 13.02
CA TRP A 184 6.74 16.62 13.75
C TRP A 184 5.58 17.57 14.00
N HIS A 185 4.67 17.73 13.03
CA HIS A 185 3.44 18.48 13.24
C HIS A 185 2.61 17.91 14.39
N ASP A 186 2.35 16.60 14.34
CA ASP A 186 1.56 15.89 15.36
C ASP A 186 2.19 16.05 16.76
N LEU A 187 3.51 15.84 16.88
CA LEU A 187 4.24 15.97 18.14
C LEU A 187 4.20 17.39 18.71
N LEU A 188 4.45 18.39 17.87
CA LEU A 188 4.52 19.79 18.31
C LEU A 188 3.14 20.32 18.72
N ILE A 189 2.10 20.01 17.94
CA ILE A 189 0.73 20.39 18.27
C ILE A 189 0.30 19.72 19.57
N GLN A 190 0.57 18.42 19.75
CA GLN A 190 0.23 17.70 20.98
C GLN A 190 0.91 18.32 22.21
N ASN A 191 2.22 18.61 22.13
CA ASN A 191 2.95 19.23 23.22
C ASN A 191 2.39 20.62 23.58
N ALA A 192 2.04 21.43 22.57
CA ALA A 192 1.47 22.74 22.78
C ALA A 192 0.05 22.69 23.37
N GLN A 193 -0.79 21.75 22.92
CA GLN A 193 -2.13 21.51 23.47
C GLN A 193 -2.09 21.10 24.95
N GLN A 194 -1.07 20.36 25.35
CA GLN A 194 -0.85 19.96 26.75
C GLN A 194 -0.22 21.08 27.60
N GLY A 195 0.07 22.25 27.01
CA GLY A 195 0.71 23.38 27.71
C GLY A 195 2.19 23.16 28.02
N THR A 196 2.85 22.20 27.37
CA THR A 196 4.26 21.91 27.58
C THR A 196 5.11 23.07 27.06
N LYS A 197 5.95 23.66 27.91
CA LYS A 197 6.90 24.70 27.49
C LYS A 197 8.26 24.09 27.21
N LEU A 198 8.52 23.81 25.94
CA LEU A 198 9.83 23.34 25.49
C LEU A 198 10.78 24.54 25.32
N PRO A 199 12.04 24.45 25.78
CA PRO A 199 13.02 25.51 25.58
C PRO A 199 13.51 25.53 24.12
N GLU A 200 13.91 26.71 23.63
CA GLU A 200 14.48 26.87 22.28
C GLU A 200 15.63 25.90 21.99
N GLN A 201 16.45 25.64 23.00
CA GLN A 201 17.58 24.70 22.92
C GLN A 201 17.16 23.31 22.39
N ALA A 202 15.96 22.83 22.76
CA ALA A 202 15.44 21.54 22.31
C ALA A 202 15.13 21.53 20.81
N PHE A 203 14.61 22.64 20.28
CA PHE A 203 14.36 22.82 18.86
C PHE A 203 15.66 22.95 18.07
N VAL A 204 16.64 23.70 18.59
CA VAL A 204 17.97 23.80 17.97
C VAL A 204 18.67 22.45 17.93
N GLN A 205 18.54 21.63 18.97
CA GLN A 205 19.10 20.27 18.98
C GLN A 205 18.40 19.33 17.99
N THR A 206 17.09 19.51 17.79
CA THR A 206 16.27 18.63 16.93
C THR A 206 16.36 19.01 15.46
N PHE A 207 16.27 20.30 15.14
CA PHE A 207 16.18 20.81 13.76
C PHE A 207 17.44 21.56 13.31
N GLY A 208 18.40 21.78 14.20
CA GLY A 208 19.63 22.52 13.91
C GLY A 208 19.52 24.03 14.16
N LYS A 209 20.65 24.73 14.04
CA LYS A 209 20.79 26.15 14.39
C LYS A 209 19.99 27.12 13.51
N GLU A 210 19.65 26.71 12.30
CA GLU A 210 18.95 27.57 11.34
C GLU A 210 17.43 27.37 11.39
N VAL A 211 16.99 26.11 11.42
CA VAL A 211 15.57 25.74 11.41
C VAL A 211 14.97 25.76 12.81
N GLY A 212 15.73 25.34 13.82
CA GLY A 212 15.27 25.23 15.21
C GLY A 212 14.65 26.51 15.76
N PRO A 213 15.32 27.68 15.69
CA PRO A 213 14.75 28.94 16.17
C PRO A 213 13.46 29.35 15.44
N LYS A 214 13.37 29.07 14.14
CA LYS A 214 12.18 29.38 13.33
C LYS A 214 10.98 28.52 13.72
N VAL A 215 11.21 27.21 13.89
CA VAL A 215 10.17 26.28 14.38
C VAL A 215 9.75 26.63 15.81
N TYR A 216 10.70 27.01 16.66
CA TYR A 216 10.43 27.46 18.02
C TYR A 216 9.57 28.73 18.06
N SER A 217 9.82 29.69 17.16
CA SER A 217 8.98 30.88 17.02
C SER A 217 7.52 30.50 16.79
N VAL A 218 7.25 29.62 15.82
CA VAL A 218 5.87 29.18 15.52
C VAL A 218 5.27 28.39 16.69
N TYR A 219 6.06 27.57 17.37
CA TYR A 219 5.60 26.84 18.56
C TYR A 219 5.14 27.79 19.69
N ASN A 220 5.87 28.88 19.90
CA ASN A 220 5.53 29.90 20.91
C ASN A 220 4.32 30.76 20.54
N GLU A 221 3.97 30.85 19.26
CA GLU A 221 2.74 31.53 18.80
C GLU A 221 1.48 30.75 19.23
N GLY A 222 1.60 29.43 19.46
CA GLY A 222 0.58 28.60 20.08
C GLY A 222 0.03 27.51 19.17
N PHE A 223 -0.77 26.62 19.75
CA PHE A 223 -1.29 25.45 19.04
C PHE A 223 -2.25 25.82 17.91
N GLU A 224 -3.06 26.88 18.08
CA GLU A 224 -4.05 27.31 17.08
C GLU A 224 -3.37 27.70 15.76
N VAL A 225 -2.29 28.50 15.83
CA VAL A 225 -1.50 28.90 14.66
C VAL A 225 -0.85 27.70 13.97
N MET A 226 -0.26 26.78 14.74
CA MET A 226 0.31 25.55 14.17
C MET A 226 -0.76 24.70 13.48
N GLN A 227 -1.95 24.60 14.07
CA GLN A 227 -3.06 23.83 13.52
C GLN A 227 -3.55 24.44 12.20
N GLU A 228 -3.72 25.76 12.11
CA GLU A 228 -4.10 26.45 10.86
C GLU A 228 -3.11 26.18 9.72
N ILE A 229 -1.80 26.20 10.02
CA ILE A 229 -0.77 25.91 9.00
C ILE A 229 -0.85 24.46 8.53
N VAL A 230 -1.10 23.51 9.44
CA VAL A 230 -1.27 22.09 9.10
C VAL A 230 -2.55 21.85 8.31
N GLU A 231 -3.65 22.50 8.67
CA GLU A 231 -4.91 22.43 7.94
C GLU A 231 -4.76 23.00 6.52
N LEU A 232 -4.04 24.10 6.35
CA LEU A 232 -3.69 24.66 5.05
C LEU A 232 -2.87 23.66 4.21
N LYS A 233 -1.84 23.03 4.81
CA LYS A 233 -1.04 21.99 4.15
C LYS A 233 -1.92 20.82 3.69
N ASN A 234 -2.76 20.30 4.59
CA ASN A 234 -3.66 19.18 4.29
C ASN A 234 -4.66 19.53 3.19
N LYS A 235 -5.19 20.76 3.19
CA LYS A 235 -6.09 21.24 2.14
C LYS A 235 -5.39 21.24 0.77
N ILE A 236 -4.15 21.73 0.72
CA ILE A 236 -3.35 21.72 -0.52
C ILE A 236 -3.07 20.28 -0.98
N MET A 237 -2.72 19.38 -0.06
CA MET A 237 -2.42 17.97 -0.38
C MET A 237 -3.64 17.16 -0.83
N THR A 238 -4.86 17.62 -0.54
CA THR A 238 -6.10 16.87 -0.81
C THR A 238 -7.02 17.52 -1.85
N THR A 239 -6.75 18.76 -2.26
CA THR A 239 -7.61 19.49 -3.20
C THR A 239 -6.96 19.63 -4.59
N PRO A 240 -7.58 19.11 -5.66
CA PRO A 240 -7.09 19.33 -7.01
C PRO A 240 -7.24 20.80 -7.41
N ARG A 241 -6.27 21.34 -8.14
CA ARG A 241 -6.27 22.76 -8.58
C ARG A 241 -7.13 23.00 -9.80
N ASN A 242 -7.40 21.96 -10.60
CA ASN A 242 -8.16 22.04 -11.83
C ASN A 242 -8.78 20.67 -12.20
N GLU A 243 -9.63 20.65 -13.23
CA GLU A 243 -10.30 19.42 -13.71
C GLU A 243 -9.31 18.34 -14.17
N ALA A 244 -8.16 18.72 -14.74
CA ALA A 244 -7.17 17.76 -15.23
C ALA A 244 -6.49 16.99 -14.09
N GLU A 245 -6.45 17.56 -12.88
CA GLU A 245 -5.87 16.92 -11.70
C GLU A 245 -6.84 16.01 -10.95
N LYS A 246 -8.16 16.13 -11.15
CA LYS A 246 -9.16 15.42 -10.33
C LYS A 246 -8.93 13.92 -10.26
N MET A 247 -8.75 13.28 -11.42
CA MET A 247 -8.47 11.85 -11.48
C MET A 247 -7.18 11.48 -10.73
N LEU A 248 -6.13 12.29 -10.84
CA LEU A 248 -4.86 12.03 -10.17
C LEU A 248 -4.94 12.18 -8.65
N PHE A 249 -5.91 12.93 -8.13
CA PHE A 249 -6.17 13.04 -6.70
C PHE A 249 -6.97 11.84 -6.16
N GLU A 250 -7.69 11.12 -7.02
CA GLU A 250 -8.38 9.87 -6.69
C GLU A 250 -7.42 8.66 -6.67
N VAL A 251 -6.40 8.66 -7.53
CA VAL A 251 -5.31 7.67 -7.54
C VAL A 251 -4.53 7.72 -6.22
N SER A 252 -4.09 6.57 -5.70
CA SER A 252 -3.27 6.55 -4.48
C SER A 252 -1.87 7.16 -4.70
N VAL A 253 -1.33 7.85 -3.69
CA VAL A 253 0.02 8.44 -3.75
C VAL A 253 1.09 7.37 -4.02
N ASP A 254 0.93 6.17 -3.45
CA ASP A 254 1.85 5.05 -3.66
C ASP A 254 1.84 4.55 -5.11
N LEU A 255 0.67 4.53 -5.76
CA LEU A 255 0.56 4.16 -7.18
C LEU A 255 1.18 5.24 -8.08
N LEU A 256 0.95 6.53 -7.81
CA LEU A 256 1.62 7.62 -8.54
C LEU A 256 3.15 7.53 -8.42
N GLY A 257 3.66 7.35 -7.20
CA GLY A 257 5.09 7.20 -6.95
C GLY A 257 5.69 5.94 -7.58
N GLY A 258 4.96 4.81 -7.48
CA GLY A 258 5.34 3.53 -8.09
C GLY A 258 5.41 3.62 -9.62
N TYR A 259 4.47 4.31 -10.25
CA TYR A 259 4.46 4.54 -11.70
C TYR A 259 5.62 5.46 -12.13
N LEU A 260 5.80 6.61 -11.46
CA LEU A 260 6.86 7.57 -11.80
C LEU A 260 8.28 7.03 -11.58
N SER A 261 8.44 6.12 -10.62
CA SER A 261 9.71 5.41 -10.37
C SER A 261 9.96 4.24 -11.34
N GLY A 262 8.99 3.89 -12.19
CA GLY A 262 9.08 2.74 -13.10
C GLY A 262 8.86 1.39 -12.42
N THR A 263 8.41 1.35 -11.17
CA THR A 263 8.09 0.11 -10.46
C THR A 263 6.77 -0.50 -10.97
N ILE A 264 5.82 0.33 -11.39
CA ILE A 264 4.54 -0.08 -11.98
C ILE A 264 4.63 0.05 -13.49
N ASP A 265 5.25 -0.96 -14.11
CA ASP A 265 5.37 -1.10 -15.56
C ASP A 265 4.39 -2.15 -16.12
N ASP A 266 4.47 -2.42 -17.42
CA ASP A 266 3.61 -3.41 -18.08
C ASP A 266 3.83 -4.83 -17.53
N GLN A 267 5.08 -5.18 -17.21
CA GLN A 267 5.42 -6.49 -16.65
C GLN A 267 4.80 -6.68 -15.27
N PHE A 268 4.86 -5.65 -14.42
CA PHE A 268 4.22 -5.62 -13.12
C PHE A 268 2.69 -5.74 -13.24
N VAL A 269 2.07 -4.97 -14.14
CA VAL A 269 0.62 -5.02 -14.35
C VAL A 269 0.17 -6.39 -14.86
N ASP A 270 0.90 -6.99 -15.79
CA ASP A 270 0.57 -8.33 -16.29
C ASP A 270 0.79 -9.42 -15.23
N TYR A 271 1.79 -9.26 -14.37
CA TYR A 271 1.95 -10.08 -13.17
C TYR A 271 0.72 -9.94 -12.25
N MET A 272 0.28 -8.71 -11.94
CA MET A 272 -0.89 -8.46 -11.08
C MET A 272 -2.18 -9.06 -11.66
N LYS A 273 -2.43 -8.91 -12.97
CA LYS A 273 -3.57 -9.54 -13.66
C LYS A 273 -3.57 -11.06 -13.49
N ASN A 274 -2.39 -11.69 -13.54
CA ASN A 274 -2.25 -13.14 -13.35
C ASN A 274 -2.45 -13.56 -11.89
N GLN A 275 -2.01 -12.74 -10.93
CA GLN A 275 -2.23 -13.01 -9.51
C GLN A 275 -3.70 -12.83 -9.10
N LEU A 276 -4.42 -11.84 -9.66
CA LEU A 276 -5.87 -11.66 -9.41
C LEU A 276 -6.70 -12.92 -9.67
N LYS A 277 -6.33 -13.68 -10.71
CA LYS A 277 -7.01 -14.93 -11.06
C LYS A 277 -6.88 -15.98 -9.94
N ARG A 278 -5.75 -15.98 -9.25
CA ARG A 278 -5.38 -16.94 -8.18
C ARG A 278 -5.90 -16.52 -6.82
N LEU A 279 -6.22 -15.23 -6.64
CA LEU A 279 -6.70 -14.72 -5.36
C LEU A 279 -7.98 -15.44 -4.90
N PRO A 280 -8.11 -15.67 -3.59
CA PRO A 280 -9.31 -16.24 -3.00
C PRO A 280 -10.53 -15.34 -3.23
N MET A 281 -11.71 -15.95 -3.37
CA MET A 281 -12.98 -15.22 -3.30
C MET A 281 -13.21 -14.68 -1.88
N TYR A 282 -13.71 -13.45 -1.81
CA TYR A 282 -14.20 -12.80 -0.60
C TYR A 282 -15.23 -13.67 0.14
N LYS A 283 -15.09 -13.76 1.46
CA LYS A 283 -16.08 -14.38 2.35
C LYS A 283 -16.78 -13.25 3.11
N ALA A 284 -18.11 -13.28 3.19
CA ALA A 284 -18.87 -12.39 4.07
C ALA A 284 -18.77 -12.89 5.52
N HIS A 285 -18.81 -11.95 6.48
CA HIS A 285 -18.73 -12.28 7.89
C HIS A 285 -20.08 -12.90 8.31
N PRO A 286 -20.11 -13.98 9.11
CA PRO A 286 -21.37 -14.67 9.45
C PRO A 286 -22.40 -13.78 10.16
N ASP A 287 -21.92 -12.77 10.89
CA ASP A 287 -22.76 -11.85 11.67
C ASP A 287 -23.30 -10.64 10.87
N PHE A 288 -23.14 -10.65 9.54
CA PHE A 288 -23.62 -9.60 8.63
C PHE A 288 -24.28 -10.15 7.36
#